data_AF-A0AA89CA30-F1
#
_entry.id   AF-A0AA89CA30-F1
#
_cell.length_a   1.000
_cell.length_b   1.000
_cell.length_c   1.000
_cell.angle_alpha   90.00
_cell.angle_beta   90.00
_cell.angle_gamma   90.00
#
_symmetry.space_group_name_H-M   'P 1'
#
loop_
_entity.id
_entity.type
_entity.pdbx_description
1 polymer ?
#
loop_
_entity_poly.entity_id
_entity_poly.type
_entity_poly.pdbx_seq_one_letter_code
_entity_poly.pdbx_strand_id
1 'polypeptide(L)'
;ITVFSVDRLLNLEFAMKYQICVTKTKMICICCCLWVFSIGSASLMQYLGPDTDGRLFKIILRSVFLFTFSLANMKVFRISQKHNRNVSDLNSMTASRIFMNQVVLARKVIFITGPHFILFLLCIGMDITLYCKPEMLQEYVWELFLVFINIASSLITPLMYIWRFRECQIQFLLLACVCNSKYWEKLLAERNRLYEPFLEPDFEQITRMKNRMKREI
;
A
#
# COMPACT_ATOMS: atom_id res chain seq x y z
N ILE A 1 -4.98 -3.90 -1.47
CA ILE A 1 -4.07 -3.14 -2.38
C ILE A 1 -4.82 -2.05 -3.15
N THR A 2 -5.96 -2.35 -3.78
CA THR A 2 -6.79 -1.36 -4.50
C THR A 2 -7.14 -0.12 -3.67
N VAL A 3 -7.65 -0.30 -2.45
CA VAL A 3 -7.99 0.83 -1.57
C VAL A 3 -6.78 1.69 -1.26
N PHE A 4 -5.61 1.10 -1.07
CA PHE A 4 -4.36 1.85 -0.85
C PHE A 4 -3.94 2.66 -2.08
N SER A 5 -4.13 2.14 -3.29
CA SER A 5 -3.89 2.90 -4.52
C SER A 5 -4.88 4.06 -4.70
N VAL A 6 -6.14 3.86 -4.31
CA VAL A 6 -7.17 4.92 -4.32
C VAL A 6 -6.89 5.98 -3.26
N ASP A 7 -6.57 5.58 -2.03
CA ASP A 7 -6.14 6.43 -0.92
C ASP A 7 -5.00 7.38 -1.34
N ARG A 8 -4.01 6.82 -2.02
CA ARG A 8 -2.89 7.58 -2.59
C ARG A 8 -3.30 8.54 -3.69
N LEU A 9 -4.19 8.12 -4.59
CA LEU A 9 -4.73 9.00 -5.62
C LEU A 9 -5.43 10.19 -4.97
N LEU A 10 -6.27 9.94 -3.97
CA LEU A 10 -7.00 10.97 -3.24
C LEU A 10 -6.04 11.92 -2.51
N ASN A 11 -4.98 11.40 -1.90
CA ASN A 11 -3.97 12.22 -1.25
C ASN A 11 -3.22 13.12 -2.26
N LEU A 12 -2.94 12.63 -3.47
CA LEU A 12 -2.25 13.39 -4.50
C LEU A 12 -3.14 14.40 -5.23
N GLU A 13 -4.39 14.04 -5.54
CA GLU A 13 -5.34 14.95 -6.21
C GLU A 13 -5.89 16.01 -5.25
N PHE A 14 -6.10 15.65 -3.98
CA PHE A 14 -6.80 16.50 -3.01
C PHE A 14 -6.02 16.71 -1.72
N ALA A 15 -4.69 16.85 -1.78
CA ALA A 15 -3.80 16.94 -0.60
C ALA A 15 -4.34 17.78 0.57
N MET A 16 -4.88 18.99 0.33
CA MET A 16 -5.41 19.86 1.39
C MET A 16 -6.74 19.37 1.99
N LYS A 17 -7.65 18.84 1.17
CA LYS A 17 -8.95 18.32 1.64
C LYS A 17 -8.81 16.92 2.23
N TYR A 18 -7.81 16.17 1.77
CA TYR A 18 -7.52 14.81 2.17
C TYR A 18 -7.23 14.71 3.67
N GLN A 19 -6.38 15.59 4.19
CA GLN A 19 -6.02 15.64 5.62
C GLN A 19 -7.22 15.93 6.54
N ILE A 20 -8.22 16.67 6.04
CA ILE A 20 -9.44 17.01 6.79
C ILE A 20 -10.47 15.88 6.67
N CYS A 21 -10.55 15.24 5.50
CA CYS A 21 -11.58 14.26 5.20
C CYS A 21 -11.26 12.86 5.75
N VAL A 22 -9.99 12.45 5.69
CA VAL A 22 -9.55 11.10 6.09
C VAL A 22 -9.14 11.10 7.55
N THR A 23 -10.01 10.53 8.39
CA THR A 23 -9.77 10.36 9.82
C THR A 23 -9.48 8.90 10.15
N LYS A 24 -8.81 8.66 11.28
CA LYS A 24 -8.52 7.31 11.80
C LYS A 24 -9.80 6.46 11.89
N THR A 25 -10.89 7.03 12.40
CA THR A 25 -12.18 6.34 12.54
C THR A 25 -12.76 5.90 11.19
N LYS A 26 -12.66 6.75 10.16
CA LYS A 26 -13.12 6.39 8.81
C LYS A 26 -12.26 5.29 8.18
N MET A 27 -10.93 5.34 8.38
CA MET A 27 -10.05 4.27 7.92
C MET A 27 -10.38 2.93 8.58
N ILE A 28 -10.63 2.91 9.90
CA ILE A 28 -11.04 1.70 10.62
C ILE A 28 -12.37 1.18 10.06
N CYS A 29 -13.36 2.06 9.86
CA CYS A 29 -14.64 1.69 9.26
C CYS A 29 -14.46 1.06 7.86
N ILE A 30 -13.65 1.68 6.99
CA ILE A 30 -13.34 1.13 5.66
C ILE A 30 -12.71 -0.27 5.78
N CYS A 31 -11.77 -0.45 6.71
CA CYS A 31 -11.17 -1.77 6.97
C CYS A 31 -12.24 -2.78 7.38
N CYS A 32 -13.12 -2.45 8.32
CA CYS A 32 -14.23 -3.33 8.74
C CYS A 32 -15.15 -3.67 7.57
N CYS A 33 -15.53 -2.69 6.73
CA CYS A 33 -16.35 -2.92 5.54
C CYS A 33 -15.65 -3.86 4.55
N LEU A 34 -14.35 -3.71 4.34
CA LEU A 34 -13.57 -4.61 3.48
C LEU A 34 -13.51 -6.04 4.03
N TRP A 35 -13.40 -6.20 5.35
CA TRP A 35 -13.45 -7.52 5.99
C TRP A 35 -14.81 -8.19 5.78
N VAL A 36 -15.91 -7.47 6.03
CA VAL A 36 -17.28 -7.98 5.82
C VAL A 36 -17.49 -8.32 4.34
N PHE A 37 -17.06 -7.45 3.42
CA PHE A 37 -17.13 -7.70 1.98
C PHE A 37 -16.32 -8.94 1.58
N SER A 38 -15.11 -9.09 2.12
CA SER A 38 -14.24 -10.24 1.86
C SER A 38 -14.91 -11.55 2.30
N ILE A 39 -15.41 -11.61 3.53
CA ILE A 39 -16.13 -12.78 4.07
C ILE A 39 -17.37 -13.06 3.22
N GLY A 40 -18.19 -12.05 2.94
CA GLY A 40 -19.39 -12.21 2.12
C GLY A 40 -19.09 -12.72 0.72
N SER A 41 -18.05 -12.18 0.06
CA SER A 41 -17.62 -12.64 -1.26
C SER A 41 -17.12 -14.09 -1.25
N ALA A 42 -16.39 -14.49 -0.20
CA ALA A 42 -15.92 -15.87 -0.04
C ALA A 42 -17.08 -16.84 0.22
N SER A 43 -18.04 -16.48 1.08
CA SER A 43 -19.25 -17.27 1.32
C SER A 43 -20.10 -17.40 0.05
N LEU A 44 -20.26 -16.33 -0.72
CA LEU A 44 -20.98 -16.37 -1.99
C LEU A 44 -20.27 -17.29 -3.01
N MET A 45 -18.94 -17.26 -3.05
CA MET A 45 -18.17 -18.17 -3.90
C MET A 45 -18.34 -19.64 -3.51
N GLN A 46 -18.43 -19.94 -2.21
CA GLN A 46 -18.72 -21.31 -1.75
C GLN A 46 -20.15 -21.73 -2.11
N TYR A 47 -21.11 -20.81 -2.00
CA TYR A 47 -22.51 -21.06 -2.34
C TYR A 47 -22.71 -21.31 -3.85
N LEU A 48 -22.03 -20.55 -4.71
CA LEU A 48 -22.10 -20.70 -6.17
C LEU A 48 -21.39 -21.96 -6.69
N GLY A 49 -20.62 -22.65 -5.85
CA GLY A 49 -19.91 -23.88 -6.22
C GLY A 49 -18.70 -23.66 -7.15
N PRO A 50 -17.98 -24.74 -7.49
CA PRO A 50 -16.81 -24.71 -8.39
C PRO A 50 -17.19 -24.61 -9.89
N ASP A 51 -18.49 -24.64 -10.17
CA ASP A 51 -19.06 -24.63 -11.51
C ASP A 51 -18.90 -23.26 -12.20
N THR A 52 -19.47 -23.15 -13.40
CA THR A 52 -19.37 -22.01 -14.31
C THR A 52 -19.67 -20.66 -13.62
N ASP A 53 -20.69 -20.60 -12.76
CA ASP A 53 -21.11 -19.37 -12.09
C ASP A 53 -20.10 -18.87 -11.05
N GLY A 54 -19.53 -19.79 -10.25
CA GLY A 54 -18.50 -19.44 -9.27
C GLY A 54 -17.21 -18.95 -9.94
N ARG A 55 -16.83 -19.53 -11.08
CA ARG A 55 -15.68 -19.07 -11.89
C ARG A 55 -15.93 -17.71 -12.51
N LEU A 56 -17.10 -17.50 -13.10
CA LEU A 56 -17.47 -16.21 -13.68
C LEU A 56 -17.44 -15.11 -12.61
N PHE A 57 -17.98 -15.38 -11.42
CA PHE A 57 -17.94 -14.44 -10.30
C PHE A 57 -16.49 -14.09 -9.90
N LYS A 58 -15.58 -15.08 -9.80
CA LYS A 58 -14.14 -14.85 -9.55
C LYS A 58 -13.53 -13.91 -10.59
N ILE A 59 -13.78 -14.18 -11.88
CA ILE A 59 -13.24 -13.39 -13.00
C ILE A 59 -13.74 -11.95 -12.91
N ILE A 60 -15.04 -11.74 -12.72
CA ILE A 60 -15.65 -10.41 -12.60
C ILE A 60 -15.06 -9.65 -11.42
N LEU A 61 -15.02 -10.29 -10.24
CA LEU A 61 -14.52 -9.66 -9.01
C LEU A 61 -13.05 -9.23 -9.17
N ARG A 62 -12.18 -10.13 -9.64
CA ARG A 62 -10.77 -9.85 -9.90
C ARG A 62 -10.60 -8.74 -10.93
N SER A 63 -11.39 -8.76 -12.01
CA SER A 63 -11.35 -7.75 -13.08
C SER A 63 -11.73 -6.35 -12.58
N VAL A 64 -12.78 -6.23 -11.76
CA VAL A 64 -13.20 -4.94 -11.17
C VAL A 64 -12.10 -4.37 -10.27
N PHE A 65 -11.49 -5.19 -9.41
CA PHE A 65 -10.39 -4.74 -8.54
C PHE A 65 -9.14 -4.36 -9.31
N LEU A 66 -8.82 -5.10 -10.38
CA LEU A 66 -7.69 -4.82 -11.24
C LEU A 66 -7.90 -3.53 -12.04
N PHE A 67 -9.10 -3.34 -12.58
CA PHE A 67 -9.47 -2.15 -13.34
C PHE A 67 -9.39 -0.89 -12.48
N THR A 68 -10.02 -0.91 -11.30
CA THR A 68 -9.96 0.21 -10.34
C THR A 68 -8.52 0.51 -9.90
N PHE A 69 -7.73 -0.53 -9.62
CA PHE A 69 -6.30 -0.38 -9.32
C PHE A 69 -5.53 0.27 -10.48
N SER A 70 -5.77 -0.19 -11.72
CA SER A 70 -5.10 0.33 -12.92
C SER A 70 -5.41 1.81 -13.14
N LEU A 71 -6.70 2.18 -13.07
CA LEU A 71 -7.13 3.57 -13.20
C LEU A 71 -6.48 4.47 -12.17
N ALA A 72 -6.44 4.04 -10.90
CA ALA A 72 -5.84 4.82 -9.84
C ALA A 72 -4.34 5.05 -10.09
N ASN A 73 -3.59 4.00 -10.42
CA ASN A 73 -2.15 4.11 -10.66
C ASN A 73 -1.82 4.90 -11.94
N MET A 74 -2.62 4.77 -13.00
CA MET A 74 -2.46 5.57 -14.22
C MET A 74 -2.65 7.07 -13.94
N LYS A 75 -3.66 7.42 -13.13
CA LYS A 75 -3.90 8.82 -12.71
C LYS A 75 -2.73 9.36 -11.90
N VAL A 76 -2.26 8.60 -10.91
CA VAL A 76 -1.06 8.94 -10.12
C VAL A 76 0.16 9.17 -11.01
N PHE A 77 0.38 8.30 -11.99
CA PHE A 77 1.49 8.44 -12.94
C PHE A 77 1.36 9.70 -13.81
N ARG A 78 0.16 10.00 -14.32
CA ARG A 78 -0.09 11.24 -15.09
C ARG A 78 0.16 12.50 -14.26
N ILE A 79 -0.28 12.51 -13.00
CA ILE A 79 -0.04 13.63 -12.08
C ILE A 79 1.46 13.81 -11.85
N SER A 80 2.19 12.70 -11.63
CA SER A 80 3.65 12.71 -11.49
C SER A 80 4.35 13.30 -12.72
N GLN A 81 3.95 12.89 -13.93
CA GLN A 81 4.54 13.41 -15.17
C GLN A 81 4.24 14.89 -15.39
N LYS A 82 2.99 15.31 -15.17
CA LYS A 82 2.59 16.72 -15.31
C LYS A 82 3.38 17.62 -14.36
N HIS A 83 3.58 17.17 -13.12
CA HIS A 83 4.37 17.93 -12.16
C HIS A 83 5.86 17.99 -12.52
N ASN A 84 6.45 16.86 -12.97
CA ASN A 84 7.85 16.84 -13.39
C ASN A 84 8.13 17.80 -14.56
N ARG A 85 7.13 18.02 -15.42
CA ARG A 85 7.18 19.02 -16.51
C ARG A 85 6.97 20.46 -16.03
N ASN A 86 6.21 20.69 -14.97
CA ASN A 86 5.92 22.04 -14.46
C ASN A 86 6.96 22.55 -13.45
N VAL A 87 7.71 21.67 -12.80
CA VAL A 87 8.76 22.04 -11.84
C VAL A 87 10.02 22.58 -12.54
N SER A 88 10.25 22.28 -13.81
CA SER A 88 11.27 22.99 -14.59
C SER A 88 10.97 24.48 -14.72
N ASP A 89 9.69 24.88 -14.55
CA ASP A 89 9.21 26.22 -14.88
C ASP A 89 8.89 27.09 -13.65
N LEU A 90 8.74 26.53 -12.44
CA LEU A 90 8.37 27.29 -11.23
C LEU A 90 9.28 27.06 -10.02
N ASN A 91 10.00 28.13 -9.65
CA ASN A 91 10.90 28.29 -8.49
C ASN A 91 10.23 28.29 -7.09
N SER A 92 9.00 27.76 -6.91
CA SER A 92 8.37 27.73 -5.58
C SER A 92 8.90 26.56 -4.73
N MET A 93 10.05 26.75 -4.07
CA MET A 93 10.85 25.67 -3.47
C MET A 93 10.12 24.85 -2.39
N THR A 94 9.22 25.43 -1.59
CA THR A 94 8.66 24.74 -0.41
C THR A 94 7.46 23.84 -0.73
N ALA A 95 6.45 24.35 -1.43
CA ALA A 95 5.28 23.56 -1.83
C ALA A 95 5.63 22.49 -2.88
N SER A 96 6.56 22.81 -3.79
CA SER A 96 7.10 21.87 -4.78
C SER A 96 7.83 20.70 -4.11
N ARG A 97 8.62 20.95 -3.05
CA ARG A 97 9.35 19.89 -2.34
C ARG A 97 8.42 18.91 -1.62
N ILE A 98 7.35 19.38 -0.97
CA ILE A 98 6.36 18.50 -0.32
C ILE A 98 5.66 17.62 -1.35
N PHE A 99 5.23 18.21 -2.47
CA PHE A 99 4.58 17.46 -3.55
C PHE A 99 5.53 16.47 -4.22
N MET A 100 6.78 16.86 -4.48
CA MET A 100 7.81 15.97 -5.02
C MET A 100 8.06 14.75 -4.12
N ASN A 101 8.09 14.94 -2.80
CA ASN A 101 8.20 13.82 -1.86
C ASN A 101 7.01 12.85 -1.97
N GLN A 102 5.79 13.36 -2.10
CA GLN A 102 4.58 12.55 -2.32
C GLN A 102 4.64 11.79 -3.65
N VAL A 103 5.14 12.43 -4.72
CA VAL A 103 5.34 11.80 -6.04
C VAL A 103 6.39 10.70 -6.00
N VAL A 104 7.53 10.92 -5.34
CA VAL A 104 8.57 9.90 -5.16
C VAL A 104 8.03 8.71 -4.39
N LEU A 105 7.28 8.96 -3.32
CA LEU A 105 6.64 7.91 -2.51
C LEU A 105 5.55 7.16 -3.29
N ALA A 106 4.82 7.85 -4.16
CA ALA A 106 3.84 7.24 -5.06
C ALA A 106 4.52 6.34 -6.09
N ARG A 107 5.60 6.80 -6.73
CA ARG A 107 6.40 6.00 -7.67
C ARG A 107 6.98 4.76 -7.00
N LYS A 108 7.56 4.90 -5.79
CA LYS A 108 8.06 3.74 -5.02
C LYS A 108 7.00 2.68 -4.83
N VAL A 109 5.77 3.07 -4.56
CA VAL A 109 4.69 2.11 -4.35
C VAL A 109 4.15 1.52 -5.63
N ILE A 110 4.07 2.26 -6.72
CA ILE A 110 3.76 1.68 -8.03
C ILE A 110 4.72 0.51 -8.31
N PHE A 111 6.01 0.70 -8.05
CA PHE A 111 7.02 -0.38 -8.17
C PHE A 111 6.77 -1.55 -7.21
N ILE A 112 6.38 -1.29 -5.95
CA ILE A 112 6.04 -2.35 -4.97
C ILE A 112 4.80 -3.13 -5.40
N THR A 113 3.79 -2.45 -5.94
CA THR A 113 2.52 -3.05 -6.35
C THR A 113 2.52 -3.60 -7.78
N GLY A 114 3.54 -3.27 -8.59
CA GLY A 114 3.68 -3.71 -9.98
C GLY A 114 3.75 -5.23 -10.15
N PRO A 115 4.57 -5.95 -9.37
CA PRO A 115 4.57 -7.42 -9.38
C PRO A 115 3.20 -8.01 -9.07
N HIS A 116 2.48 -7.42 -8.10
CA HIS A 116 1.13 -7.86 -7.75
C HIS A 116 0.15 -7.72 -8.93
N PHE A 117 0.28 -6.63 -9.71
CA PHE A 117 -0.51 -6.41 -10.92
C PHE A 117 -0.27 -7.48 -11.99
N ILE A 118 1.00 -7.82 -12.25
CA ILE A 118 1.38 -8.84 -13.24
C ILE A 118 0.84 -10.22 -12.81
N LEU A 119 1.00 -10.58 -11.54
CA LEU A 119 0.51 -11.85 -11.00
C LEU A 119 -1.02 -11.94 -11.05
N PHE A 120 -1.74 -10.85 -10.75
CA PHE A 120 -3.20 -10.82 -10.87
C PHE A 120 -3.68 -10.95 -12.32
N LEU A 121 -2.99 -10.34 -13.28
CA LEU A 121 -3.29 -10.52 -14.71
C LEU A 121 -3.14 -11.99 -15.13
N LEU A 122 -2.07 -12.65 -14.67
CA LEU A 122 -1.85 -14.07 -14.93
C LEU A 122 -2.98 -14.93 -14.31
N CYS A 123 -3.39 -14.64 -13.08
CA CYS A 123 -4.53 -15.32 -12.44
C CYS A 123 -5.82 -15.19 -13.26
N ILE A 124 -6.16 -13.97 -13.72
CA ILE A 124 -7.36 -13.75 -14.54
C ILE A 124 -7.28 -14.51 -15.86
N GLY A 125 -6.11 -14.49 -16.53
CA GLY A 125 -5.92 -15.24 -17.78
C GLY A 125 -6.11 -16.75 -17.60
N MET A 126 -5.63 -17.30 -16.49
CA MET A 126 -5.82 -18.70 -16.13
C MET A 126 -7.27 -19.03 -15.79
N ASP A 127 -7.96 -18.19 -15.00
CA ASP A 127 -9.40 -18.37 -14.73
C ASP A 127 -10.23 -18.37 -16.02
N ILE A 128 -9.93 -17.46 -16.95
CA ILE A 128 -10.60 -17.39 -18.27
C ILE A 128 -10.34 -18.67 -19.07
N THR A 129 -9.11 -19.18 -19.03
CA THR A 129 -8.75 -20.42 -19.72
C THR A 129 -9.52 -21.62 -19.16
N LEU A 130 -9.61 -21.73 -17.82
CA LEU A 130 -10.38 -22.75 -17.12
C LEU A 130 -11.90 -22.61 -17.31
N TYR A 131 -12.38 -21.39 -17.50
CA TYR A 131 -13.79 -21.12 -17.81
C TYR A 131 -14.14 -21.56 -19.25
N CYS A 132 -13.29 -21.23 -20.23
CA CYS A 132 -13.54 -21.55 -21.63
C CYS A 132 -13.28 -23.03 -21.98
N LYS A 133 -12.44 -23.73 -21.21
CA LYS A 133 -12.06 -25.13 -21.45
C LYS A 133 -12.18 -25.97 -20.16
N PRO A 134 -13.41 -26.24 -19.69
CA PRO A 134 -13.62 -26.95 -18.43
C PRO A 134 -13.17 -28.42 -18.48
N GLU A 135 -13.18 -29.06 -19.66
CA GLU A 135 -12.82 -30.48 -19.83
C GLU A 135 -11.30 -30.76 -19.88
N MET A 136 -10.47 -29.79 -19.52
CA MET A 136 -9.02 -29.97 -19.53
C MET A 136 -8.62 -31.04 -18.50
N LEU A 137 -8.00 -32.12 -18.98
CA LEU A 137 -7.52 -33.27 -18.17
C LEU A 137 -6.55 -32.90 -17.04
N GLN A 138 -6.08 -31.65 -16.99
CA GLN A 138 -5.13 -31.10 -16.01
C GLN A 138 -5.72 -29.95 -15.18
N GLU A 139 -7.04 -29.82 -15.07
CA GLU A 139 -7.71 -28.78 -14.27
C GLU A 139 -7.11 -28.63 -12.86
N TYR A 140 -6.86 -29.75 -12.19
CA TYR A 140 -6.22 -29.77 -10.87
C TYR A 140 -4.83 -29.10 -10.84
N VAL A 141 -4.03 -29.29 -11.89
CA VAL A 141 -2.68 -28.70 -11.99
C VAL A 141 -2.76 -27.18 -12.12
N TRP A 142 -3.72 -26.69 -12.90
CA TRP A 142 -3.96 -25.26 -13.08
C TRP A 142 -4.48 -24.59 -11.81
N GLU A 143 -5.41 -25.23 -11.10
CA GLU A 143 -5.89 -24.77 -9.80
C GLU A 143 -4.76 -24.72 -8.76
N LEU A 144 -3.88 -25.73 -8.72
CA LEU A 144 -2.70 -25.72 -7.86
C LEU A 144 -1.75 -24.56 -8.20
N PHE A 145 -1.55 -24.29 -9.49
CA PHE A 145 -0.71 -23.18 -9.95
C PHE A 145 -1.32 -21.82 -9.60
N LEU A 146 -2.65 -21.67 -9.72
CA LEU A 146 -3.37 -20.48 -9.26
C LEU A 146 -3.20 -20.24 -7.76
N VAL A 147 -3.29 -21.30 -6.93
CA VAL A 147 -3.04 -21.20 -5.50
C VAL A 147 -1.61 -20.75 -5.23
N PHE A 148 -0.62 -21.32 -5.94
CA PHE A 148 0.78 -20.92 -5.81
C PHE A 148 1.01 -19.44 -6.15
N ILE A 149 0.43 -18.94 -7.26
CA ILE A 149 0.54 -17.52 -7.64
C ILE A 149 -0.08 -16.63 -6.56
N ASN A 150 -1.24 -16.98 -6.02
CA ASN A 150 -1.91 -16.19 -4.98
C ASN A 150 -1.08 -16.12 -3.69
N ILE A 151 -0.46 -17.24 -3.28
CA ILE A 151 0.46 -17.28 -2.14
C ILE A 151 1.69 -16.41 -2.42
N ALA A 152 2.34 -16.60 -3.57
CA ALA A 152 3.50 -15.82 -3.97
C ALA A 152 3.20 -14.30 -3.99
N SER A 153 2.05 -13.91 -4.53
CA SER A 153 1.57 -12.53 -4.59
C SER A 153 1.41 -11.89 -3.19
N SER A 154 0.97 -12.70 -2.23
CA SER A 154 0.84 -12.28 -0.82
C SER A 154 2.19 -12.14 -0.13
N LEU A 155 3.17 -12.98 -0.46
CA LEU A 155 4.53 -12.92 0.09
C LEU A 155 5.38 -11.79 -0.49
N ILE A 156 5.26 -11.54 -1.79
CA ILE A 156 6.03 -10.49 -2.48
C ILE A 156 5.70 -9.12 -1.91
N THR A 157 4.45 -8.88 -1.51
CA THR A 157 4.01 -7.56 -1.06
C THR A 157 4.81 -7.09 0.18
N PRO A 158 4.81 -7.79 1.34
CA PRO A 158 5.65 -7.43 2.49
C PRO A 158 7.15 -7.37 2.19
N LEU A 159 7.68 -8.30 1.40
CA LEU A 159 9.11 -8.32 1.03
C LEU A 159 9.50 -7.06 0.27
N MET A 160 8.66 -6.61 -0.66
CA MET A 160 8.88 -5.38 -1.41
C MET A 160 8.75 -4.13 -0.53
N TYR A 161 7.85 -4.12 0.46
CA TYR A 161 7.78 -3.04 1.46
C TYR A 161 9.07 -2.94 2.29
N ILE A 162 9.53 -4.08 2.82
CA ILE A 162 10.81 -4.15 3.55
C ILE A 162 11.94 -3.72 2.63
N TRP A 163 12.05 -4.21 1.40
CA TRP A 163 13.16 -3.84 0.53
C TRP A 163 13.19 -2.35 0.15
N ARG A 164 12.04 -1.67 0.10
CA ARG A 164 11.94 -0.31 -0.45
C ARG A 164 11.79 0.82 0.57
N PHE A 165 11.20 0.55 1.72
CA PHE A 165 11.01 1.54 2.79
C PHE A 165 12.00 1.32 3.92
N ARG A 166 12.90 2.29 4.14
CA ARG A 166 13.91 2.23 5.20
C ARG A 166 13.27 2.13 6.58
N GLU A 167 12.12 2.77 6.76
CA GLU A 167 11.29 2.70 7.95
C GLU A 167 10.89 1.25 8.27
N CYS A 168 10.42 0.51 7.25
CA CYS A 168 10.04 -0.89 7.37
C CYS A 168 11.26 -1.80 7.58
N GLN A 169 12.39 -1.50 6.94
CA GLN A 169 13.65 -2.22 7.14
C GLN A 169 14.09 -2.16 8.59
N ILE A 170 14.15 -0.95 9.15
CA ILE A 170 14.62 -0.74 10.52
C ILE A 170 13.68 -1.43 11.50
N GLN A 171 12.36 -1.34 11.32
CA GLN A 171 11.40 -2.06 12.17
C GLN A 171 11.55 -3.58 12.08
N PHE A 172 11.72 -4.11 10.87
CA PHE A 172 11.94 -5.54 10.67
C PHE A 172 13.25 -6.02 11.31
N LEU A 173 14.34 -5.27 11.12
CA LEU A 173 15.64 -5.57 11.73
C LEU A 173 15.60 -5.46 13.26
N LEU A 174 14.85 -4.52 13.83
CA LEU A 174 14.64 -4.43 15.27
C LEU A 174 13.91 -5.68 15.82
N LEU A 175 12.93 -6.20 15.09
CA LEU A 175 12.24 -7.45 15.42
C LEU A 175 13.13 -8.68 15.24
N ALA A 176 13.99 -8.69 14.21
CA ALA A 176 14.88 -9.81 13.91
C ALA A 176 16.13 -9.86 14.82
N CYS A 177 16.62 -8.70 15.28
CA CYS A 177 17.87 -8.56 16.03
C CYS A 177 17.65 -8.27 17.52
N VAL A 178 16.56 -8.79 18.11
CA VAL A 178 16.26 -8.62 19.55
C VAL A 178 17.40 -9.13 20.44
N CYS A 179 18.12 -10.17 20.00
CA CYS A 179 19.16 -10.80 20.81
C CYS A 179 20.52 -10.06 20.80
N ASN A 180 20.72 -9.04 19.96
CA ASN A 180 21.99 -8.31 19.87
C ASN A 180 21.81 -6.87 20.37
N SER A 181 22.03 -6.64 21.67
CA SER A 181 21.74 -5.34 22.29
C SER A 181 22.49 -4.17 21.64
N LYS A 182 23.77 -4.36 21.27
CA LYS A 182 24.59 -3.32 20.62
C LYS A 182 24.05 -2.92 19.25
N TYR A 183 23.63 -3.91 18.46
CA TYR A 183 23.04 -3.65 17.16
C TYR A 183 21.63 -3.06 17.27
N TRP A 184 20.86 -3.53 18.26
CA TRP A 184 19.53 -3.03 18.57
C TRP A 184 19.53 -1.55 18.98
N GLU A 185 20.45 -1.15 19.88
CA GLU A 185 20.61 0.26 20.28
C GLU A 185 20.96 1.17 19.11
N LYS A 186 21.85 0.71 18.21
CA LYS A 186 22.20 1.44 16.99
C LYS A 186 21.00 1.63 16.07
N LEU A 187 20.22 0.57 15.82
CA LEU A 187 19.01 0.63 15.02
C LEU A 187 17.92 1.49 15.67
N LEU A 188 17.81 1.48 17.00
CA LEU A 188 16.87 2.30 17.75
C LEU A 188 17.21 3.80 17.61
N ALA A 189 18.50 4.16 17.68
CA ALA A 189 18.96 5.51 17.46
C ALA A 189 18.67 5.98 16.01
N GLU A 190 18.92 5.11 15.04
CA GLU A 190 18.61 5.39 13.63
C GLU A 190 17.11 5.57 13.38
N ARG A 191 16.27 4.71 14.00
CA ARG A 191 14.82 4.86 14.02
C ARG A 191 14.44 6.22 14.61
N ASN A 192 14.90 6.54 15.82
CA ASN A 192 14.51 7.79 16.50
C ASN A 192 14.86 9.02 15.66
N ARG A 193 16.03 9.03 15.01
CA ARG A 193 16.42 10.09 14.08
C ARG A 193 15.51 10.16 12.84
N LEU A 194 15.03 9.03 12.33
CA LEU A 194 14.13 8.98 11.19
C LEU A 194 12.72 9.48 11.54
N TYR A 195 12.25 9.22 12.77
CA TYR A 195 10.93 9.64 13.26
C TYR A 195 10.92 10.99 13.98
N GLU A 196 12.08 11.61 14.20
CA GLU A 196 12.24 12.93 14.83
C GLU A 196 11.29 14.00 14.28
N PRO A 197 11.03 14.09 12.95
CA PRO A 197 10.07 15.06 12.40
C PRO A 197 8.59 14.76 12.71
N PHE A 198 8.28 13.55 13.19
CA PHE A 198 6.92 13.06 13.45
C PHE A 198 6.61 12.88 14.94
N LEU A 199 7.62 12.98 15.80
CA LEU A 199 7.43 13.04 17.25
C LEU A 199 6.83 14.41 17.56
N GLU A 200 5.64 14.43 18.19
CA GLU A 200 5.11 15.66 18.78
C GLU A 200 6.20 16.24 19.68
N PRO A 201 6.47 17.56 19.61
CA PRO A 201 7.42 18.16 20.52
C PRO A 201 6.90 17.88 21.94
N ASP A 202 7.74 17.23 22.74
CA ASP A 202 7.41 16.87 24.10
C ASP A 202 7.00 18.17 24.83
N PHE A 203 5.70 18.32 25.08
CA PHE A 203 5.13 19.50 25.73
C PHE A 203 5.81 19.75 27.08
N GLU A 204 6.32 18.70 27.71
CA GLU A 204 7.10 18.77 28.93
C GLU A 204 8.48 19.43 28.72
N GLN A 205 9.17 19.13 27.62
CA GLN A 205 10.42 19.81 27.23
C GLN A 205 10.20 21.29 26.91
N ILE A 206 9.15 21.63 26.15
CA ILE A 206 8.80 23.03 25.84
C ILE A 206 8.49 23.79 27.14
N THR A 207 7.73 23.18 28.05
CA THR A 207 7.38 23.79 29.34
C THR A 207 8.61 23.97 30.23
N ARG A 208 9.51 22.99 30.28
CA ARG A 208 10.79 23.09 31.01
C ARG A 208 11.72 24.15 30.42
N MET A 209 11.80 24.29 29.09
CA MET A 209 12.57 25.36 28.44
C MET A 209 11.98 26.74 28.72
N LYS A 210 10.65 26.89 28.65
CA LYS A 210 9.95 28.14 28.99
C LYS A 210 10.18 28.56 30.44
N ASN A 211 10.23 27.59 31.36
CA ASN A 211 10.50 27.82 32.78
C ASN A 211 11.99 28.02 33.11
N ARG A 212 12.93 27.67 32.21
CA ARG A 212 14.35 28.06 32.34
C ARG A 212 14.56 29.48 31.85
N MET A 213 14.02 29.84 30.69
CA MET A 213 14.11 31.22 30.17
C MET A 213 13.46 32.24 31.12
N LYS A 214 12.39 31.86 31.84
CA LYS A 214 11.77 32.72 32.87
C LYS A 214 12.60 32.89 34.16
N ARG A 215 13.63 32.08 34.38
CA ARG A 215 14.52 32.17 35.56
C ARG A 215 15.82 32.90 35.26
N GLU A 216 16.10 33.16 33.99
CA GLU A 216 17.31 33.85 33.51
C GLU A 216 17.04 35.32 33.10
N ILE A 217 15.81 35.79 33.27
CA ILE A 217 15.36 37.20 33.13
C ILE A 217 14.91 37.67 34.50
#